data_AF-A0A535PMA5-F1
#
_entry.id   AF-A0A535PMA5-F1
#
_cell.length_a   1.000
_cell.length_b   1.000
_cell.length_c   1.000
_cell.angle_alpha   90.00
_cell.angle_beta   90.00
_cell.angle_gamma   90.00
#
_symmetry.space_group_name_H-M   'P 1'
#
loop_
_entity.id
_entity.type
_entity.pdbx_description
1 polymer ?
#
loop_
_entity_poly.entity_id
_entity_poly.type
_entity_poly.pdbx_seq_one_letter_code
_entity_poly.pdbx_strand_id
1 'polypeptide(L)'
;MAGIVVKGRFPRRRLVQTVATNLMRHLFQGAARSWARNAGGTAPALGSMTLLLVMSGLVGLTGFALHNLEQVEASQASLLHVYLRDSAADADIASLQNRLTSDPRVAGVTYVTKAEALQRAQHIPGLPQLADATESNPFPASLDVQ
;
A
#
# COMPACT_ATOMS: atom_id res chain seq x y z
N MET A 1 -42.57 -29.83 -65.82
CA MET A 1 -43.12 -28.73 -64.99
C MET A 1 -42.17 -28.47 -63.85
N ALA A 2 -41.39 -27.38 -63.91
CA ALA A 2 -40.37 -27.06 -62.91
C ALA A 2 -41.00 -26.30 -61.73
N GLY A 3 -40.85 -26.85 -60.51
CA GLY A 3 -41.37 -26.24 -59.28
C GLY A 3 -40.57 -25.01 -58.86
N ILE A 4 -41.28 -23.92 -58.59
CA ILE A 4 -40.71 -22.63 -58.19
C ILE A 4 -40.22 -22.75 -56.74
N VAL A 5 -38.90 -22.70 -56.54
CA VAL A 5 -38.30 -22.64 -55.20
C VAL A 5 -38.44 -21.22 -54.67
N VAL A 6 -39.38 -21.01 -53.74
CA VAL A 6 -39.54 -19.73 -53.04
C VAL A 6 -38.36 -19.54 -52.08
N LYS A 7 -37.31 -18.83 -52.53
CA LYS A 7 -36.22 -18.37 -51.66
C LYS A 7 -36.69 -17.19 -50.82
N GLY A 8 -37.33 -17.48 -49.69
CA GLY A 8 -37.64 -16.50 -48.65
C GLY A 8 -36.35 -15.84 -48.15
N ARG A 9 -36.22 -14.52 -48.33
CA ARG A 9 -35.03 -13.75 -47.97
C ARG A 9 -35.09 -13.42 -46.47
N PHE A 10 -34.73 -14.37 -45.62
CA PHE A 10 -34.73 -14.18 -44.17
C PHE A 10 -33.70 -13.09 -43.77
N PRO A 11 -34.06 -12.14 -42.88
CA PRO A 11 -33.16 -11.07 -42.46
C PRO A 11 -32.02 -11.63 -41.61
N ARG A 12 -30.84 -11.80 -42.21
CA ARG A 12 -29.64 -12.39 -41.60
C ARG A 12 -29.26 -11.79 -40.24
N ARG A 13 -29.47 -10.47 -40.03
CA ARG A 13 -29.17 -9.79 -38.76
C ARG A 13 -30.02 -10.28 -37.58
N ARG A 14 -31.32 -10.53 -37.81
CA ARG A 14 -32.22 -11.02 -36.75
C ARG A 14 -31.87 -12.45 -36.35
N LEU A 15 -31.48 -13.27 -37.32
CA LEU A 15 -31.07 -14.66 -37.09
C LEU A 15 -29.80 -14.74 -36.25
N VAL A 16 -28.78 -13.91 -36.52
CA VAL A 16 -27.55 -13.85 -35.71
C VAL A 16 -27.83 -13.38 -34.29
N GLN A 17 -28.67 -12.36 -34.10
CA GLN A 17 -29.05 -11.89 -32.76
C GLN A 17 -29.80 -12.96 -31.96
N THR A 18 -30.73 -13.69 -32.59
CA THR A 18 -31.46 -14.77 -31.94
C THR A 18 -30.54 -15.93 -31.58
N VAL A 19 -29.60 -16.31 -32.45
CA VAL A 19 -28.61 -17.34 -32.15
C VAL A 19 -27.70 -16.91 -31.02
N ALA A 20 -27.17 -15.68 -31.05
CA ALA A 20 -26.30 -15.15 -30.00
C ALA A 20 -27.00 -15.09 -28.63
N THR A 21 -28.24 -14.60 -28.58
CA THR A 21 -29.03 -14.56 -27.34
C THR A 21 -29.35 -15.95 -26.81
N ASN A 22 -29.67 -16.90 -27.69
CA ASN A 22 -29.91 -18.29 -27.28
C ASN A 22 -28.64 -18.97 -26.79
N LEU A 23 -27.50 -18.71 -27.45
CA LEU A 23 -26.19 -19.23 -27.02
C LEU A 23 -25.83 -18.67 -25.64
N MET A 24 -25.97 -17.36 -25.47
CA MET A 24 -25.74 -16.67 -24.19
C MET A 24 -26.65 -17.25 -23.10
N ARG A 25 -27.94 -17.40 -23.39
CA ARG A 25 -28.89 -17.98 -22.44
C ARG A 25 -28.51 -19.42 -22.08
N HIS A 26 -28.14 -20.24 -23.06
CA HIS A 26 -27.83 -21.64 -22.82
C HIS A 26 -26.50 -21.82 -22.09
N LEU A 27 -25.46 -21.08 -22.47
CA LEU A 27 -24.15 -21.12 -21.82
C LEU A 27 -24.24 -20.63 -20.38
N PHE A 28 -24.86 -19.47 -20.14
CA PHE A 28 -24.88 -18.89 -18.79
C PHE A 28 -25.95 -19.51 -17.90
N GLN A 29 -27.20 -19.66 -18.37
CA GLN A 29 -28.25 -20.25 -17.52
C GLN A 29 -28.11 -21.77 -17.42
N GLY A 30 -27.59 -22.44 -18.45
CA GLY A 30 -27.29 -23.87 -18.41
C GLY A 30 -26.10 -24.17 -17.50
N ALA A 31 -25.03 -23.37 -17.56
CA ALA A 31 -23.92 -23.47 -16.61
C ALA A 31 -24.38 -23.19 -15.18
N ALA A 32 -25.16 -22.13 -14.93
CA ALA A 32 -25.65 -21.81 -13.59
C ALA A 32 -26.53 -22.93 -13.00
N ARG A 33 -27.44 -23.50 -13.80
CA ARG A 33 -28.30 -24.63 -13.35
C ARG A 33 -27.52 -25.91 -13.13
N SER A 34 -26.58 -26.25 -14.02
CA SER A 34 -25.74 -27.45 -13.86
C SER A 34 -24.81 -27.32 -12.66
N TRP A 35 -24.22 -26.15 -12.46
CA TRP A 35 -23.41 -25.82 -11.29
C TRP A 35 -24.23 -25.91 -10.00
N ALA A 36 -25.42 -25.31 -9.94
CA ALA A 36 -26.29 -25.40 -8.76
C ALA A 36 -26.70 -26.85 -8.42
N ARG A 37 -26.94 -27.68 -9.45
CA ARG A 37 -27.28 -29.10 -9.24
C ARG A 37 -26.10 -29.95 -8.81
N ASN A 38 -24.89 -29.63 -9.26
CA ASN A 38 -23.66 -30.35 -8.91
C ASN A 38 -22.88 -29.73 -7.73
N ALA A 39 -23.37 -28.61 -7.19
CA ALA A 39 -22.72 -27.87 -6.11
C ALA A 39 -22.51 -28.74 -4.87
N GLY A 40 -23.44 -29.64 -4.55
CA GLY A 40 -23.30 -30.53 -3.39
C GLY A 40 -22.07 -31.44 -3.43
N GLY A 41 -21.61 -31.84 -4.63
CA GLY A 41 -20.43 -32.71 -4.80
C GLY A 41 -19.12 -31.93 -4.90
N THR A 42 -19.13 -30.74 -5.51
CA THR A 42 -17.91 -29.92 -5.72
C THR A 42 -17.68 -28.87 -4.63
N ALA A 43 -18.68 -28.58 -3.79
CA ALA A 43 -18.60 -27.57 -2.73
C ALA A 43 -17.48 -27.82 -1.71
N PRO A 44 -17.22 -29.06 -1.24
CA PRO A 44 -16.15 -29.29 -0.26
C PRO A 44 -14.77 -28.95 -0.82
N ALA A 45 -14.47 -29.39 -2.04
CA ALA A 45 -13.19 -29.13 -2.70
C ALA A 45 -12.97 -27.64 -2.99
N LEU A 46 -14.01 -26.96 -3.48
CA LEU A 46 -13.98 -25.50 -3.68
C LEU A 46 -13.81 -24.75 -2.34
N GLY A 47 -14.45 -25.23 -1.28
CA GLY A 47 -14.29 -24.69 0.07
C GLY A 47 -12.85 -24.82 0.57
N SER A 48 -12.24 -25.99 0.41
CA SER A 48 -10.83 -26.20 0.79
C SER A 48 -9.87 -25.31 0.00
N MET A 49 -10.04 -25.19 -1.33
CA MET A 49 -9.22 -24.30 -2.16
C MET A 49 -9.38 -22.83 -1.76
N THR A 50 -10.62 -22.40 -1.51
CA THR A 50 -10.91 -21.04 -1.05
C THR A 50 -10.27 -20.78 0.31
N LEU A 51 -10.36 -21.73 1.24
CA LEU A 51 -9.75 -21.62 2.55
C LEU A 51 -8.22 -21.50 2.47
N LEU A 52 -7.58 -22.32 1.62
CA LEU A 52 -6.13 -22.24 1.40
C LEU A 52 -5.71 -20.89 0.82
N LEU A 53 -6.45 -20.38 -0.17
CA LEU A 53 -6.22 -19.05 -0.74
C LEU A 53 -6.37 -17.94 0.31
N VAL A 54 -7.42 -18.01 1.13
CA VAL A 54 -7.64 -17.04 2.21
C VAL A 54 -6.52 -17.11 3.25
N MET A 55 -6.13 -18.31 3.68
CA MET A 55 -5.02 -18.50 4.63
C MET A 55 -3.70 -17.97 4.06
N SER A 56 -3.37 -18.28 2.80
CA SER A 56 -2.18 -17.77 2.13
C SER A 56 -2.22 -16.24 2.01
N GLY A 57 -3.39 -15.67 1.71
CA GLY A 57 -3.60 -14.23 1.64
C GLY A 57 -3.40 -13.56 3.01
N LEU A 58 -3.95 -14.14 4.08
CA LEU A 58 -3.76 -13.65 5.44
C LEU A 58 -2.28 -13.66 5.85
N VAL A 59 -1.59 -14.79 5.64
CA VAL A 59 -0.15 -14.90 5.95
C VAL A 59 0.66 -13.87 5.17
N GLY A 60 0.38 -13.71 3.87
CA GLY A 60 1.03 -12.69 3.04
C GLY A 60 0.77 -11.27 3.54
N LEU A 61 -0.48 -10.95 3.90
CA LEU A 61 -0.87 -9.64 4.42
C LEU A 61 -0.20 -9.36 5.77
N THR A 62 -0.16 -10.34 6.68
CA THR A 62 0.53 -10.21 7.97
C THR A 62 2.03 -10.02 7.77
N GLY A 63 2.67 -10.81 6.90
CA GLY A 63 4.09 -10.64 6.58
C GLY A 63 4.39 -9.27 5.99
N PHE A 64 3.54 -8.79 5.08
CA PHE A 64 3.65 -7.44 4.54
C PHE A 64 3.47 -6.36 5.61
N ALA A 65 2.46 -6.49 6.48
CA ALA A 65 2.21 -5.54 7.56
C ALA A 65 3.39 -5.47 8.54
N LEU A 66 3.95 -6.62 8.92
CA LEU A 66 5.14 -6.69 9.78
C LEU A 66 6.37 -6.07 9.11
N HIS A 67 6.59 -6.30 7.81
CA HIS A 67 7.70 -5.69 7.09
C HIS A 67 7.58 -4.16 7.01
N ASN A 68 6.36 -3.65 6.82
CA ASN A 68 6.12 -2.20 6.87
C ASN A 68 6.34 -1.66 8.28
N LEU A 69 5.94 -2.39 9.31
CA LEU A 69 6.16 -1.99 10.70
C LEU A 69 7.65 -2.00 11.04
N GLU A 70 8.42 -2.99 10.58
CA GLU A 70 9.88 -3.04 10.75
C GLU A 70 10.55 -1.87 10.03
N GLN A 71 10.14 -1.49 8.82
CA GLN A 71 10.70 -0.30 8.18
C GLN A 71 10.40 0.99 8.95
N VAL A 72 9.23 1.08 9.57
CA VAL A 72 8.82 2.23 10.38
C VAL A 72 9.52 2.24 11.75
N GLU A 73 9.72 1.08 12.39
CA GLU A 73 10.36 0.99 13.71
C GLU A 73 11.88 0.90 13.64
N ALA A 74 12.46 0.19 12.66
CA ALA A 74 13.92 0.11 12.50
C ALA A 74 14.51 1.46 12.11
N SER A 75 13.77 2.28 11.33
CA SER A 75 14.17 3.67 11.06
C SER A 75 14.13 4.55 12.31
N GLN A 76 13.34 4.19 13.33
CA GLN A 76 13.32 4.88 14.63
C GLN A 76 14.32 4.30 15.64
N ALA A 77 14.64 3.01 15.57
CA ALA A 77 15.46 2.32 16.57
C ALA A 77 16.97 2.62 16.48
N SER A 78 17.48 3.01 15.30
CA SER A 78 18.89 3.45 15.12
C SER A 78 19.04 4.95 14.87
N LEU A 79 18.01 5.75 15.15
CA LEU A 79 18.10 7.18 14.93
C LEU A 79 18.73 7.89 16.14
N LEU A 80 19.96 8.36 15.97
CA LEU A 80 20.68 9.15 16.97
C LEU A 80 20.43 10.64 16.71
N HIS A 81 19.77 11.30 17.66
CA HIS A 81 19.58 12.75 17.66
C HIS A 81 20.76 13.46 18.32
N VAL A 82 21.54 14.21 17.54
CA VAL A 82 22.64 15.05 18.05
C VAL A 82 22.17 16.50 18.09
N TYR A 83 21.84 17.00 19.29
CA TYR A 83 21.39 18.39 19.47
C TYR A 83 22.56 19.37 19.38
N LEU A 84 22.35 20.45 18.63
CA LEU A 84 23.31 21.50 18.40
C LEU A 84 23.09 22.66 19.35
N ARG A 85 24.18 23.34 19.72
CA ARG A 85 24.09 24.58 20.48
C ARG A 85 23.60 25.70 19.57
N ASP A 86 22.74 26.57 20.10
CA ASP A 86 22.19 27.73 19.38
C ASP A 86 23.23 28.72 18.84
N SER A 87 24.42 28.74 19.42
CA SER A 87 25.54 29.59 19.04
C SER A 87 26.61 28.86 18.22
N ALA A 88 26.32 27.65 17.71
CA ALA A 88 27.26 26.90 16.89
C ALA A 88 27.47 27.60 15.54
N ALA A 89 28.72 27.72 15.09
CA ALA A 89 29.04 28.31 13.80
C ALA A 89 28.70 27.32 12.67
N ASP A 90 28.12 27.80 11.57
CA ASP A 90 27.72 26.95 10.44
C ASP A 90 28.87 26.11 9.88
N ALA A 91 30.10 26.65 9.92
CA ALA A 91 31.31 25.93 9.51
C ALA A 91 31.61 24.70 10.39
N ASP A 92 31.40 24.82 11.70
CA ASP A 92 31.59 23.72 12.65
C ASP A 92 30.53 22.64 12.45
N ILE A 93 29.28 23.05 12.19
CA ILE A 93 28.15 22.14 11.89
C ILE A 93 28.45 21.36 10.60
N ALA A 94 28.86 22.05 9.54
CA ALA A 94 29.23 21.41 8.27
C ALA A 94 30.42 20.45 8.44
N SER A 95 31.42 20.81 9.26
CA SER A 95 32.55 19.94 9.55
C SER A 95 32.13 18.66 10.27
N LEU A 96 31.20 18.77 11.24
CA LEU A 96 30.65 17.64 11.98
C LEU A 96 29.80 16.74 11.07
N GLN A 97 28.95 17.34 10.24
CA GLN A 97 28.14 16.62 9.27
C GLN A 97 28.99 15.83 8.28
N ASN A 98 30.06 16.45 7.74
CA ASN A 98 30.98 15.77 6.83
C ASN A 98 31.72 14.61 7.51
N ARG A 99 32.12 14.78 8.77
CA ARG A 99 32.78 13.73 9.55
C ARG A 99 31.86 12.56 9.89
N LEU A 100 30.58 12.82 10.15
CA LEU A 100 29.58 11.77 10.39
C LEU A 100 29.24 11.04 9.08
N THR A 101 29.13 11.76 7.97
CA THR A 101 28.82 11.18 6.66
C THR A 101 29.97 10.33 6.12
N SER A 102 31.21 10.60 6.52
CA SER A 102 32.38 9.80 6.14
C SER A 102 32.61 8.57 7.03
N ASP A 103 31.84 8.40 8.11
CA ASP A 103 31.93 7.22 8.96
C ASP A 103 31.20 6.03 8.28
N PRO A 104 31.87 4.89 8.03
CA PRO A 104 31.25 3.74 7.38
C PRO A 104 30.13 3.09 8.20
N ARG A 105 29.95 3.46 9.47
CA ARG A 105 28.87 2.98 10.33
C ARG A 105 27.59 3.80 10.21
N VAL A 106 27.66 4.97 9.56
CA VAL A 106 26.54 5.89 9.40
C VAL A 106 25.95 5.69 8.02
N ALA A 107 24.67 5.33 7.96
CA ALA A 107 23.91 5.21 6.73
C ALA A 107 23.45 6.58 6.20
N GLY A 108 23.30 7.60 7.05
CA GLY A 108 22.94 8.95 6.62
C GLY A 108 22.91 9.98 7.73
N VAL A 109 22.98 11.26 7.34
CA VAL A 109 22.92 12.40 8.26
C VAL A 109 21.98 13.45 7.70
N THR A 110 20.95 13.81 8.48
CA THR A 110 19.96 14.84 8.12
C THR A 110 20.03 16.01 9.10
N TYR A 111 20.15 17.22 8.58
CA TYR A 111 20.09 18.43 9.41
C TYR A 111 18.63 18.85 9.61
N VAL A 112 18.25 19.05 10.87
CA VAL A 112 16.91 19.51 11.28
C VAL A 112 17.05 20.90 11.88
N THR A 113 16.38 21.86 11.25
CA THR A 113 16.36 23.24 11.71
C THR A 113 15.50 23.40 12.96
N LYS A 114 15.67 24.52 13.68
CA LYS A 114 14.82 24.85 14.83
C LYS A 114 13.33 24.93 14.47
N ALA A 115 13.00 25.42 13.28
CA ALA A 115 11.61 25.55 12.82
C ALA A 115 10.97 24.17 12.60
N GLU A 116 11.70 23.25 11.97
CA GLU A 116 11.26 21.87 11.78
C GLU A 116 11.19 21.12 13.12
N ALA A 117 12.12 21.37 14.04
CA ALA A 117 12.10 20.80 15.39
C ALA A 117 10.85 21.23 16.16
N LEU A 118 10.44 22.51 16.06
CA LEU A 118 9.20 23.01 16.65
C LEU A 118 7.96 22.35 16.03
N GLN A 119 7.91 22.23 14.70
CA GLN A 119 6.80 21.55 14.02
C GLN A 119 6.68 20.09 14.48
N ARG A 120 7.82 19.37 14.61
CA ARG A 120 7.86 18.00 15.11
C ARG A 120 7.38 17.90 16.56
N ALA A 121 7.80 18.84 17.40
CA ALA A 121 7.39 18.91 18.80
C ALA A 121 5.88 19.10 18.98
N GLN A 122 5.21 19.79 18.06
CA GLN A 122 3.74 19.95 18.11
C GLN A 122 2.97 18.62 17.99
N HIS A 123 3.58 17.62 17.37
CA HIS A 123 2.97 16.30 17.18
C HIS A 123 3.31 15.31 18.31
N ILE A 124 4.23 15.65 19.21
CA ILE A 124 4.65 14.79 20.32
C ILE A 124 3.82 15.15 21.57
N PRO A 125 3.04 14.22 22.13
CA PRO A 125 2.26 14.49 23.33
C PRO A 125 3.12 15.07 24.47
N GLY A 126 2.70 16.21 25.03
CA GLY A 126 3.37 16.90 26.15
C GLY A 126 4.39 17.98 25.75
N LEU A 127 4.98 17.93 24.55
CA LEU A 127 5.88 18.98 24.07
C LEU A 127 5.20 20.29 23.61
N PRO A 128 3.95 20.31 23.11
CA PRO A 128 3.25 21.56 22.78
C PRO A 128 3.16 22.51 23.98
N GLN A 129 2.93 21.95 25.17
CA GLN A 129 2.80 22.71 26.41
C GLN A 129 4.11 23.41 26.81
N LEU A 130 5.26 22.84 26.45
CA LEU A 130 6.58 23.45 26.64
C LEU A 130 6.85 24.57 25.63
N ALA A 131 6.35 24.42 24.40
CA ALA A 131 6.41 25.46 23.39
C ALA A 131 5.56 26.67 23.80
N ASP A 132 4.35 26.44 24.29
CA ASP A 132 3.42 27.49 24.72
C ASP A 132 3.87 28.21 26.00
N ALA A 133 4.68 27.55 26.84
CA ALA A 133 5.21 28.11 28.09
C ALA A 133 6.44 29.01 27.90
N THR A 134 6.97 29.13 26.67
CA THR A 134 8.20 29.88 26.38
C THR A 134 7.94 30.95 25.33
N GLU A 135 8.45 32.18 25.53
CA GLU A 135 8.27 33.28 24.56
C GLU A 135 9.02 33.06 23.22
N SER A 136 9.99 32.13 23.20
CA SER A 136 10.81 31.81 22.03
C SER A 136 10.95 30.30 21.88
N ASN A 137 11.23 29.82 20.65
CA ASN A 137 11.33 28.40 20.33
C ASN A 137 12.40 27.71 21.20
N PRO A 138 12.02 26.80 22.13
CA PRO A 138 12.96 26.14 23.04
C PRO A 138 13.66 24.94 22.39
N PHE A 139 13.31 24.57 21.16
CA PHE A 139 13.85 23.37 20.50
C PHE A 139 15.09 23.70 19.67
N PRO A 140 16.27 23.16 20.04
CA PRO A 140 17.50 23.38 19.30
C PRO A 140 17.48 22.66 17.95
N ALA A 141 18.35 23.09 17.03
CA ALA A 141 18.62 22.34 15.81
C ALA A 141 19.27 20.98 16.14
N SER A 142 19.08 19.97 15.30
CA SER A 142 19.70 18.65 15.47
C SER A 142 20.28 18.08 14.19
N LEU A 143 21.23 17.16 14.33
CA LEU A 143 21.61 16.21 13.28
C LEU A 143 21.00 14.86 13.62
N ASP A 144 20.14 14.38 12.73
CA ASP A 144 19.51 13.07 12.80
C ASP A 144 20.42 12.09 12.03
N VAL A 145 21.06 11.17 12.76
CA VAL A 145 22.04 10.22 12.24
C VAL A 145 21.43 8.82 12.25
N GLN A 146 21.49 8.14 11.11
CA GLN A 146 20.98 6.77 10.89
C GLN A 146 22.11 5.83 10.48
#